data_AF-A0A2P4YBS2-F1
#
_entry.id   AF-A0A2P4YBS2-F1
#
_cell.length_a   1.000
_cell.length_b   1.000
_cell.length_c   1.000
_cell.angle_alpha   90.00
_cell.angle_beta   90.00
_cell.angle_gamma   90.00
#
_symmetry.space_group_name_H-M   'P 1'
#
loop_
_entity.id
_entity.type
_entity.pdbx_description
1 polymer ?
#
loop_
_entity_poly.entity_id
_entity_poly.type
_entity_poly.pdbx_seq_one_letter_code
_entity_poly.pdbx_strand_id
1 'polypeptide(L)'
;MSRLRAIAALATAFTALVTVIVAFAIARSNHVYVGGLVWPFISDLGRDPPGSYVLFFGLNIVAVLLGLTWSFNHEYKHRFLHKSLENGQISRGVYSLSYVSCIFGVVGAFGLPVFASFNASPTLHYNSAFGFLLCETVAMFTNTYLNYRIFLVKRSEMDAGVFITDRYGPRSVSRIKLGELQAVKRGFLIEFSCVALYTMCVIVYLPVLYNGSEAPHLTIAQCIALKLGENYCTSTMKLDDVYTKLWDYEKDIAVHQVRALAQLGCMLTLIRYSLSFIAYKTEEKTIKA
;
A
#
# COMPACT_ATOMS: atom_id res chain seq x y z
N MET A 1 12.90 17.42 7.23
CA MET A 1 11.77 16.91 6.41
C MET A 1 12.13 15.72 5.53
N SER A 2 13.10 15.82 4.59
CA SER A 2 13.50 14.69 3.72
C SER A 2 13.87 13.40 4.48
N ARG A 3 14.56 13.54 5.63
CA ARG A 3 14.90 12.40 6.50
C ARG A 3 13.69 11.71 7.12
N LEU A 4 12.72 12.49 7.64
CA LEU A 4 11.51 11.95 8.27
C LEU A 4 10.64 11.21 7.25
N ARG A 5 10.47 11.78 6.04
CA ARG A 5 9.76 11.11 4.95
C ARG A 5 10.39 9.74 4.61
N ALA A 6 11.71 9.69 4.49
CA ALA A 6 12.40 8.44 4.19
C ALA A 6 12.30 7.42 5.32
N ILE A 7 12.40 7.86 6.58
CA ILE A 7 12.27 6.99 7.75
C ILE A 7 10.85 6.43 7.84
N ALA A 8 9.81 7.28 7.67
CA ALA A 8 8.42 6.84 7.70
C ALA A 8 8.13 5.83 6.59
N ALA A 9 8.58 6.09 5.35
CA ALA A 9 8.43 5.15 4.24
C ALA A 9 9.12 3.79 4.50
N LEU A 10 10.36 3.80 5.01
CA LEU A 10 11.09 2.58 5.37
C LEU A 10 10.40 1.83 6.51
N ALA A 11 9.98 2.53 7.56
CA ALA A 11 9.29 1.95 8.71
C ALA A 11 7.94 1.34 8.29
N THR A 12 7.21 1.99 7.38
CA THR A 12 5.94 1.50 6.83
C THR A 12 6.17 0.19 6.07
N ALA A 13 7.14 0.19 5.14
CA ALA A 13 7.49 -0.98 4.34
C ALA A 13 7.98 -2.15 5.20
N PHE A 14 8.89 -1.88 6.13
CA PHE A 14 9.46 -2.89 7.01
C PHE A 14 8.38 -3.50 7.92
N THR A 15 7.59 -2.68 8.60
CA THR A 15 6.53 -3.16 9.48
C THR A 15 5.51 -3.98 8.69
N ALA A 16 5.06 -3.52 7.53
CA ALA A 16 4.08 -4.24 6.71
C ALA A 16 4.60 -5.62 6.27
N LEU A 17 5.85 -5.71 5.81
CA LEU A 17 6.46 -6.98 5.41
C LEU A 17 6.64 -7.92 6.61
N VAL A 18 7.18 -7.43 7.72
CA VAL A 18 7.39 -8.22 8.94
C VAL A 18 6.07 -8.75 9.47
N THR A 19 5.02 -7.91 9.55
CA THR A 19 3.69 -8.32 9.99
C THR A 19 3.16 -9.50 9.19
N VAL A 20 3.23 -9.44 7.85
CA VAL A 20 2.72 -10.53 7.00
C VAL A 20 3.60 -11.77 7.07
N ILE A 21 4.93 -11.62 7.10
CA ILE A 21 5.86 -12.76 7.21
C ILE A 21 5.65 -13.50 8.53
N VAL A 22 5.53 -12.78 9.65
CA VAL A 22 5.31 -13.38 10.96
C VAL A 22 3.94 -14.04 11.03
N ALA A 23 2.88 -13.38 10.56
CA ALA A 23 1.54 -13.97 10.52
C ALA A 23 1.50 -15.25 9.65
N PHE A 24 2.18 -15.24 8.49
CA PHE A 24 2.34 -16.42 7.65
C PHE A 24 3.11 -17.54 8.34
N ALA A 25 4.22 -17.24 9.01
CA ALA A 25 5.01 -18.23 9.73
C ALA A 25 4.18 -18.91 10.83
N ILE A 26 3.39 -18.14 11.58
CA ILE A 26 2.48 -18.65 12.62
C ILE A 26 1.39 -19.52 12.01
N ALA A 27 0.72 -19.05 10.96
CA ALA A 27 -0.34 -19.82 10.29
C ALA A 27 0.21 -21.15 9.77
N ARG A 28 1.41 -21.13 9.21
CA ARG A 28 2.07 -22.32 8.68
C ARG A 28 2.53 -23.28 9.78
N SER A 29 3.12 -22.78 10.87
CA SER A 29 3.59 -23.62 11.98
C SER A 29 2.45 -24.29 12.73
N ASN A 30 1.29 -23.62 12.81
CA ASN A 30 0.12 -24.12 13.52
C ASN A 30 -0.84 -24.91 12.62
N HIS A 31 -0.47 -25.16 11.36
CA HIS A 31 -1.31 -25.87 10.38
C HIS A 31 -2.73 -25.28 10.27
N VAL A 32 -2.83 -23.95 10.32
CA VAL A 32 -4.09 -23.22 10.20
C VAL A 32 -4.77 -23.60 8.88
N TYR A 33 -6.05 -23.96 8.95
CA TYR A 33 -6.84 -24.32 7.78
C TYR A 33 -7.13 -23.08 6.92
N VAL A 34 -6.73 -23.05 5.66
CA VAL A 34 -6.86 -21.86 4.77
C VAL A 34 -7.83 -22.07 3.61
N GLY A 35 -8.84 -22.91 3.82
CA GLY A 35 -9.87 -23.19 2.81
C GLY A 35 -9.34 -23.89 1.56
N GLY A 36 -8.22 -24.62 1.66
CA GLY A 36 -7.56 -25.29 0.53
C GLY A 36 -6.66 -24.40 -0.33
N LEU A 37 -6.52 -23.10 -0.02
CA LEU A 37 -5.67 -22.18 -0.79
C LEU A 37 -4.18 -22.53 -0.67
N VAL A 38 -3.47 -22.32 -1.77
CA VAL A 38 -2.00 -22.30 -1.80
C VAL A 38 -1.53 -20.88 -1.51
N TRP A 39 -0.31 -20.71 -0.97
CA TRP A 39 0.25 -19.37 -0.79
C TRP A 39 0.17 -18.55 -2.10
N PRO A 40 -0.33 -17.31 -2.08
CA PRO A 40 -0.75 -16.52 -0.91
C PRO A 40 -2.20 -16.74 -0.44
N PHE A 41 -2.45 -16.55 0.85
CA PHE A 41 -3.77 -16.59 1.51
C PHE A 41 -3.89 -15.47 2.57
N ILE A 42 -3.62 -14.22 2.15
CA ILE A 42 -3.43 -13.09 3.08
C ILE A 42 -4.64 -12.82 3.97
N SER A 43 -5.86 -12.88 3.44
CA SER A 43 -7.08 -12.70 4.24
C SER A 43 -7.24 -13.74 5.36
N ASP A 44 -6.76 -14.97 5.14
CA ASP A 44 -6.88 -16.06 6.11
C ASP A 44 -5.77 -16.04 7.17
N LEU A 45 -4.69 -15.26 6.98
CA LEU A 45 -3.61 -15.10 7.98
C LEU A 45 -4.11 -14.51 9.30
N GLY A 46 -5.18 -13.72 9.24
CA GLY A 46 -5.73 -12.98 10.38
C GLY A 46 -6.82 -13.75 11.14
N ARG A 47 -7.09 -15.00 10.81
CA ARG A 47 -8.26 -15.71 11.34
C ARG A 47 -8.03 -16.29 12.73
N ASP A 48 -6.97 -17.07 12.89
CA ASP A 48 -6.73 -17.83 14.13
C ASP A 48 -5.67 -17.14 15.03
N PRO A 49 -5.90 -17.04 16.35
CA PRO A 49 -4.86 -16.65 17.29
C PRO A 49 -3.67 -17.63 17.30
N PRO A 50 -2.44 -17.15 17.54
CA PRO A 50 -2.05 -15.76 17.79
C PRO A 50 -1.82 -14.93 16.50
N GLY A 51 -1.92 -15.53 15.31
CA GLY A 51 -1.68 -14.86 14.03
C GLY A 51 -2.61 -13.68 13.78
N SER A 52 -3.88 -13.81 14.18
CA SER A 52 -4.88 -12.74 14.16
C SER A 52 -4.44 -11.49 14.92
N TYR A 53 -3.83 -11.65 16.11
CA TYR A 53 -3.33 -10.52 16.91
C TYR A 53 -2.15 -9.83 16.22
N VAL A 54 -1.21 -10.60 15.67
CA VAL A 54 -0.06 -10.06 14.94
C VAL A 54 -0.52 -9.24 13.75
N LEU A 55 -1.46 -9.77 12.96
CA LEU A 55 -1.98 -9.07 11.79
C LEU A 55 -2.73 -7.80 12.19
N PHE A 56 -3.60 -7.87 13.20
CA PHE A 56 -4.37 -6.73 13.67
C PHE A 56 -3.48 -5.60 14.20
N PHE A 57 -2.60 -5.89 15.18
CA PHE A 57 -1.71 -4.87 15.75
C PHE A 57 -0.69 -4.37 14.73
N GLY A 58 -0.14 -5.26 13.91
CA GLY A 58 0.79 -4.90 12.85
C GLY A 58 0.18 -3.94 11.84
N LEU A 59 -1.02 -4.23 11.34
CA LEU A 59 -1.71 -3.36 10.37
C LEU A 59 -2.18 -2.04 11.00
N ASN A 60 -2.44 -1.98 12.30
CA ASN A 60 -2.66 -0.72 13.02
C ASN A 60 -1.39 0.15 13.04
N ILE A 61 -0.23 -0.44 13.32
CA ILE A 61 1.04 0.30 13.26
C ILE A 61 1.33 0.76 11.83
N VAL A 62 1.10 -0.10 10.83
CA VAL A 62 1.23 0.25 9.41
C VAL A 62 0.32 1.42 9.04
N ALA A 63 -0.94 1.43 9.50
CA ALA A 63 -1.88 2.52 9.23
C ALA A 63 -1.34 3.88 9.70
N VAL A 64 -0.84 3.94 10.94
CA VAL A 64 -0.23 5.16 11.48
C VAL A 64 0.99 5.58 10.68
N LEU A 65 1.89 4.64 10.38
CA LEU A 65 3.11 4.91 9.62
C LEU A 65 2.82 5.33 8.18
N LEU A 66 1.80 4.76 7.55
CA LEU A 66 1.35 5.11 6.20
C LEU A 66 0.75 6.52 6.18
N GLY A 67 -0.09 6.87 7.17
CA GLY A 67 -0.61 8.23 7.34
C GLY A 67 0.50 9.27 7.53
N LEU A 68 1.53 8.95 8.33
CA LEU A 68 2.72 9.79 8.48
C LEU A 68 3.51 9.90 7.17
N THR A 69 3.64 8.80 6.43
CA THR A 69 4.32 8.77 5.13
C THR A 69 3.64 9.69 4.12
N TRP A 70 2.31 9.63 4.03
CA TRP A 70 1.52 10.53 3.19
C TRP A 70 1.64 11.99 3.63
N SER A 71 1.59 12.26 4.94
CA SER A 71 1.70 13.61 5.51
C SER A 71 3.06 14.25 5.24
N PHE A 72 4.16 13.53 5.48
CA PHE A 72 5.51 14.04 5.23
C PHE A 72 5.79 14.21 3.73
N ASN A 73 5.20 13.35 2.89
CA ASN A 73 5.32 13.49 1.45
C ASN A 73 4.51 14.69 0.92
N HIS A 74 3.31 14.93 1.46
CA HIS A 74 2.55 16.14 1.21
C HIS A 74 3.37 17.38 1.57
N GLU A 75 3.90 17.47 2.78
CA GLU A 75 4.63 18.66 3.23
C GLU A 75 5.85 18.96 2.34
N TYR A 76 6.58 17.92 1.92
CA TYR A 76 7.68 18.05 0.96
C TYR A 76 7.19 18.62 -0.38
N LYS A 77 6.14 18.03 -0.95
CA LYS A 77 5.60 18.46 -2.26
C LYS A 77 4.98 19.84 -2.20
N HIS A 78 4.24 20.12 -1.14
CA HIS A 78 3.56 21.37 -0.92
C HIS A 78 4.54 22.54 -0.90
N ARG A 79 5.66 22.42 -0.17
CA ARG A 79 6.73 23.43 -0.15
C ARG A 79 7.35 23.64 -1.53
N PHE A 80 7.61 22.57 -2.28
CA PHE A 80 8.15 22.68 -3.64
C PHE A 80 7.15 23.37 -4.59
N LEU A 81 5.90 22.91 -4.58
CA LEU A 81 4.83 23.43 -5.44
C LEU A 81 4.48 24.88 -5.09
N HIS A 82 4.53 25.29 -3.82
CA HIS A 82 4.36 26.68 -3.40
C HIS A 82 5.36 27.59 -4.11
N LYS A 83 6.64 27.24 -4.07
CA LYS A 83 7.70 28.00 -4.75
C LYS A 83 7.47 28.05 -6.26
N SER A 84 7.07 26.93 -6.88
CA SER A 84 6.75 26.90 -8.31
C SER A 84 5.49 27.71 -8.66
N LEU A 85 4.54 27.84 -7.74
CA LEU A 85 3.34 28.66 -7.91
C LEU A 85 3.69 30.15 -7.86
N GLU A 86 4.51 30.56 -6.89
CA GLU A 86 5.01 31.94 -6.80
C GLU A 86 5.81 32.35 -8.04
N ASN A 87 6.57 31.41 -8.61
CA ASN A 87 7.31 31.60 -9.85
C ASN A 87 6.44 31.53 -11.12
N GLY A 88 5.11 31.33 -11.00
CA GLY A 88 4.20 31.22 -12.15
C GLY A 88 4.36 29.95 -13.00
N GLN A 89 5.11 28.95 -12.53
CA GLN A 89 5.40 27.72 -13.28
C GLN A 89 4.26 26.69 -13.21
N ILE A 90 3.40 26.79 -12.20
CA ILE A 90 2.22 25.92 -12.03
C ILE A 90 0.97 26.72 -11.66
N SER A 91 -0.20 26.12 -11.87
CA SER A 91 -1.48 26.73 -11.50
C SER A 91 -1.89 26.39 -10.05
N ARG A 92 -2.78 27.20 -9.47
CA ARG A 92 -3.36 26.97 -8.14
C ARG A 92 -4.05 25.59 -8.02
N GLY A 93 -4.64 25.10 -9.11
CA GLY A 93 -5.26 23.77 -9.13
C GLY A 93 -4.25 22.64 -8.95
N VAL A 94 -3.06 22.73 -9.56
CA VAL A 94 -2.00 21.72 -9.35
C VAL A 94 -1.49 21.77 -7.92
N TYR A 95 -1.37 22.97 -7.36
CA TYR A 95 -0.97 23.14 -5.96
C TYR A 95 -1.98 22.52 -4.98
N SER A 96 -3.29 22.72 -5.19
CA SER A 96 -4.33 22.17 -4.31
C SER A 96 -4.42 20.64 -4.35
N LEU A 97 -4.06 20.00 -5.47
CA LEU A 97 -3.98 18.54 -5.57
C LEU A 97 -3.03 17.90 -4.54
N SER A 98 -2.05 18.65 -4.02
CA SER A 98 -1.20 18.16 -2.93
C SER A 98 -2.00 17.81 -1.68
N TYR A 99 -3.05 18.56 -1.36
CA TYR A 99 -3.94 18.27 -0.23
C TYR A 99 -4.83 17.07 -0.52
N VAL A 100 -5.35 16.95 -1.75
CA VAL A 100 -6.18 15.80 -2.15
C VAL A 100 -5.40 14.51 -1.94
N SER A 101 -4.17 14.43 -2.45
CA SER A 101 -3.32 13.24 -2.24
C SER A 101 -3.08 12.93 -0.76
N CYS A 102 -2.88 13.95 0.07
CA CYS A 102 -2.66 13.79 1.51
C CYS A 102 -3.90 13.25 2.21
N ILE A 103 -5.05 13.90 2.00
CA ILE A 103 -6.31 13.57 2.66
C ILE A 103 -6.71 12.14 2.31
N PHE A 104 -6.72 11.78 1.03
CA PHE A 104 -7.08 10.42 0.62
C PHE A 104 -6.09 9.38 1.14
N GLY A 105 -4.78 9.66 1.14
CA GLY A 105 -3.80 8.73 1.70
C GLY A 105 -3.93 8.53 3.22
N VAL A 106 -4.18 9.60 3.97
CA VAL A 106 -4.33 9.55 5.43
C VAL A 106 -5.68 8.91 5.82
N VAL A 107 -6.77 9.33 5.19
CA VAL A 107 -8.11 8.75 5.44
C VAL A 107 -8.15 7.29 5.02
N GLY A 108 -7.55 6.97 3.86
CA GLY A 108 -7.40 5.60 3.39
C GLY A 108 -6.70 4.72 4.43
N ALA A 109 -5.60 5.18 5.00
CA ALA A 109 -4.85 4.42 6.01
C ALA A 109 -5.70 3.96 7.21
N PHE A 110 -6.73 4.71 7.62
CA PHE A 110 -7.66 4.28 8.68
C PHE A 110 -8.57 3.11 8.29
N GLY A 111 -8.68 2.80 6.99
CA GLY A 111 -9.36 1.60 6.50
C GLY A 111 -8.61 0.30 6.82
N LEU A 112 -7.27 0.34 6.97
CA LEU A 112 -6.44 -0.85 7.24
C LEU A 112 -6.78 -1.57 8.55
N PRO A 113 -6.93 -0.88 9.71
CA PRO A 113 -7.32 -1.51 10.97
C PRO A 113 -8.70 -2.17 10.93
N VAL A 114 -9.65 -1.53 10.25
CA VAL A 114 -11.03 -2.05 10.11
C VAL A 114 -11.03 -3.26 9.19
N PHE A 115 -10.28 -3.19 8.09
CA PHE A 115 -10.06 -4.30 7.17
C PHE A 115 -9.40 -5.52 7.85
N ALA A 116 -8.47 -5.28 8.77
CA ALA A 116 -7.73 -6.30 9.50
C ALA A 116 -8.48 -6.88 10.72
N SER A 117 -9.67 -6.37 11.05
CA SER A 117 -10.39 -6.77 12.26
C SER A 117 -11.01 -8.16 12.09
N PHE A 118 -10.58 -9.10 12.94
CA PHE A 118 -10.99 -10.50 12.93
C PHE A 118 -12.47 -10.74 13.33
N ASN A 119 -13.13 -9.74 13.91
CA ASN A 119 -14.54 -9.77 14.31
C ASN A 119 -15.42 -8.76 13.52
N ALA A 120 -14.90 -8.19 12.43
CA ALA A 120 -15.72 -7.34 11.57
C ALA A 120 -16.80 -8.17 10.87
N SER A 121 -17.99 -7.59 10.69
CA SER A 121 -19.00 -8.20 9.82
C SER A 121 -18.48 -8.26 8.37
N PRO A 122 -18.92 -9.22 7.55
CA PRO A 122 -18.51 -9.30 6.15
C PRO A 122 -18.73 -7.98 5.39
N THR A 123 -19.86 -7.31 5.62
CA THR A 123 -20.16 -6.00 5.05
C THR A 123 -19.15 -4.92 5.44
N LEU A 124 -18.75 -4.89 6.72
CA LEU A 124 -17.75 -3.94 7.21
C LEU A 124 -16.36 -4.24 6.63
N HIS A 125 -16.00 -5.51 6.52
CA HIS A 125 -14.75 -5.95 5.90
C HIS A 125 -14.69 -5.56 4.41
N TYR A 126 -15.75 -5.80 3.64
CA TYR A 126 -15.80 -5.45 2.22
C TYR A 126 -15.79 -3.94 1.99
N ASN A 127 -16.58 -3.19 2.75
CA ASN A 127 -16.65 -1.73 2.62
C ASN A 127 -15.33 -1.06 3.05
N SER A 128 -14.66 -1.58 4.09
CA SER A 128 -13.34 -1.08 4.50
C SER A 128 -12.26 -1.41 3.46
N ALA A 129 -12.27 -2.61 2.87
CA ALA A 129 -11.37 -2.97 1.77
C ALA A 129 -11.57 -2.05 0.56
N PHE A 130 -12.82 -1.84 0.14
CA PHE A 130 -13.16 -0.95 -0.97
C PHE A 130 -12.74 0.50 -0.69
N GLY A 131 -13.11 1.02 0.48
CA GLY A 131 -12.78 2.38 0.89
C GLY A 131 -11.27 2.62 0.95
N PHE A 132 -10.52 1.70 1.56
CA PHE A 132 -9.06 1.74 1.59
C PHE A 132 -8.46 1.75 0.18
N LEU A 133 -8.82 0.77 -0.65
CA LEU A 133 -8.24 0.61 -1.97
C LEU A 133 -8.54 1.80 -2.88
N LEU A 134 -9.77 2.33 -2.84
CA LEU A 134 -10.18 3.50 -3.61
C LEU A 134 -9.45 4.76 -3.14
N CYS A 135 -9.33 4.97 -1.82
CA CYS A 135 -8.62 6.12 -1.27
C CYS A 135 -7.14 6.10 -1.65
N GLU A 136 -6.48 4.95 -1.50
CA GLU A 136 -5.08 4.80 -1.92
C GLU A 136 -4.93 4.94 -3.43
N THR A 137 -5.90 4.47 -4.24
CA THR A 137 -5.91 4.72 -5.70
C THR A 137 -5.87 6.21 -6.00
N VAL A 138 -6.81 6.99 -5.43
CA VAL A 138 -6.87 8.44 -5.65
C VAL A 138 -5.59 9.13 -5.17
N ALA A 139 -5.08 8.73 -4.00
CA ALA A 139 -3.84 9.28 -3.44
C ALA A 139 -2.63 9.01 -4.36
N MET A 140 -2.48 7.77 -4.84
CA MET A 140 -1.39 7.35 -5.73
C MET A 140 -1.46 8.05 -7.09
N PHE A 141 -2.62 8.09 -7.76
CA PHE A 141 -2.77 8.79 -9.04
C PHE A 141 -2.45 10.28 -8.92
N THR A 142 -3.02 10.93 -7.91
CA THR A 142 -2.81 12.37 -7.68
C THR A 142 -1.34 12.64 -7.38
N ASN A 143 -0.72 11.85 -6.51
CA ASN A 143 0.70 11.98 -6.16
C ASN A 143 1.63 11.77 -7.36
N THR A 144 1.36 10.75 -8.18
CA THR A 144 2.14 10.44 -9.38
C THR A 144 2.03 11.57 -10.39
N TYR A 145 0.83 12.12 -10.59
CA TYR A 145 0.62 13.29 -11.42
C TYR A 145 1.40 14.51 -10.92
N LEU A 146 1.39 14.78 -9.61
CA LEU A 146 2.20 15.85 -9.03
C LEU A 146 3.69 15.66 -9.28
N ASN A 147 4.20 14.42 -9.19
CA ASN A 147 5.60 14.14 -9.48
C ASN A 147 5.95 14.30 -10.96
N TYR A 148 5.04 13.97 -11.86
CA TYR A 148 5.17 14.32 -13.28
C TYR A 148 5.25 15.83 -13.49
N ARG A 149 4.39 16.61 -12.81
CA ARG A 149 4.43 18.08 -12.89
C ARG A 149 5.73 18.65 -12.34
N ILE A 150 6.23 18.14 -11.22
CA ILE A 150 7.53 18.52 -10.65
C ILE A 150 8.68 18.20 -11.63
N PHE A 151 8.63 17.04 -12.29
CA PHE A 151 9.59 16.68 -13.34
C PHE A 151 9.60 17.69 -14.48
N LEU A 152 8.41 18.08 -14.99
CA LEU A 152 8.31 19.07 -16.07
C LEU A 152 8.87 20.43 -15.66
N VAL A 153 8.58 20.91 -14.44
CA VAL A 153 9.11 22.17 -13.94
C VAL A 153 10.64 22.13 -13.84
N LYS A 154 11.21 21.07 -13.24
CA LYS A 154 12.66 20.91 -13.16
C LYS A 154 13.33 20.81 -14.53
N ARG A 155 12.66 20.18 -15.50
CA ARG A 155 13.13 20.10 -16.88
C ARG A 155 13.12 21.48 -17.55
N SER A 156 12.03 22.25 -17.42
CA SER A 156 11.96 23.60 -17.98
C SER A 156 13.00 24.55 -17.35
N GLU A 157 13.29 24.41 -16.05
CA GLU A 157 14.34 25.20 -15.38
C GLU A 157 15.74 24.90 -15.95
N MET A 158 15.98 23.65 -16.36
CA MET A 158 17.22 23.24 -16.99
C MET A 158 17.31 23.74 -18.44
N ASP A 159 16.23 23.57 -19.20
CA ASP A 159 16.16 23.95 -20.62
C ASP A 159 16.18 25.48 -20.82
N ALA A 160 15.60 26.25 -19.90
CA ALA A 160 15.58 27.72 -19.93
C ALA A 160 16.97 28.36 -19.73
N GLY A 161 18.01 27.57 -19.46
CA GLY A 161 19.39 28.04 -19.59
C GLY A 161 19.80 29.13 -18.60
N VAL A 162 19.06 29.37 -17.52
CA VAL A 162 19.41 30.31 -16.43
C VAL A 162 20.80 30.01 -15.83
N PHE A 163 21.39 28.86 -16.16
CA PHE A 163 22.72 28.42 -15.74
C PHE A 163 23.72 28.19 -16.89
N ILE A 164 23.30 28.32 -18.16
CA ILE A 164 24.16 28.13 -19.35
C ILE A 164 24.74 29.46 -19.83
N THR A 165 24.13 30.60 -19.47
CA THR A 165 24.60 31.93 -19.88
C THR A 165 25.86 32.38 -19.15
N ASP A 166 26.20 31.77 -18.01
CA ASP A 166 27.42 32.12 -17.31
C ASP A 166 28.56 31.20 -17.76
N ARG A 167 29.41 31.70 -18.65
CA ARG A 167 30.64 31.01 -19.13
C ARG A 167 31.59 30.66 -17.96
N TYR A 168 31.29 31.15 -16.75
CA TYR A 168 31.98 30.90 -15.46
C TYR A 168 31.13 30.16 -14.40
N GLY A 169 29.92 29.70 -14.74
CA GLY A 169 29.10 28.91 -13.81
C GLY A 169 29.81 27.62 -13.39
N PRO A 170 29.85 27.26 -12.08
CA PRO A 170 30.57 26.07 -11.65
C PRO A 170 29.95 24.82 -12.29
N ARG A 171 30.75 24.01 -13.01
CA ARG A 171 30.34 22.70 -13.58
C ARG A 171 29.70 21.75 -12.55
N SER A 172 29.87 22.01 -11.26
CA SER A 172 29.22 21.29 -10.16
C SER A 172 27.70 21.56 -10.10
N VAL A 173 27.24 22.79 -10.37
CA VAL A 173 25.82 23.16 -10.26
C VAL A 173 24.97 22.47 -11.33
N SER A 174 25.46 22.42 -12.56
CA SER A 174 24.78 21.73 -13.66
C SER A 174 24.68 20.22 -13.44
N ARG A 175 25.75 19.59 -12.91
CA ARG A 175 25.74 18.17 -12.54
C ARG A 175 24.73 17.87 -11.43
N ILE A 176 24.66 18.70 -10.40
CA ILE A 176 23.69 18.53 -9.30
C ILE A 176 22.25 18.63 -9.82
N LYS A 177 21.95 19.63 -10.66
CA LYS A 177 20.60 19.79 -11.24
C LYS A 177 20.23 18.64 -12.18
N LEU A 178 21.19 18.12 -12.93
CA LEU A 178 20.99 16.94 -13.76
C LEU A 178 20.71 15.69 -12.91
N GLY A 179 21.46 15.50 -11.82
CA GLY A 179 21.23 14.46 -10.83
C GLY A 179 19.83 14.52 -10.21
N GLU A 180 19.41 15.71 -9.75
CA GLU A 180 18.06 15.95 -9.25
C GLU A 180 16.98 15.60 -10.29
N LEU A 181 17.15 16.02 -11.54
CA LEU A 181 16.20 15.73 -12.62
C LEU A 181 16.10 14.23 -12.89
N GLN A 182 17.24 13.53 -12.95
CA GLN A 182 17.28 12.08 -13.12
C GLN A 182 16.64 11.35 -11.94
N ALA A 183 16.88 11.80 -10.71
CA ALA A 183 16.26 11.25 -9.50
C ALA A 183 14.74 11.41 -9.52
N VAL A 184 14.23 12.59 -9.87
CA VAL A 184 12.78 12.84 -10.00
C VAL A 184 12.17 11.99 -11.13
N LYS A 185 12.84 11.89 -12.28
CA LYS A 185 12.40 11.03 -13.39
C LYS A 185 12.32 9.57 -12.97
N ARG A 186 13.34 9.05 -12.30
CA ARG A 186 13.37 7.68 -11.79
C ARG A 186 12.26 7.44 -10.76
N GLY A 187 12.07 8.37 -9.83
CA GLY A 187 10.97 8.33 -8.85
C GLY A 187 9.60 8.25 -9.53
N PHE A 188 9.35 9.14 -10.49
CA PHE A 188 8.12 9.14 -11.29
C PHE A 188 7.90 7.82 -12.04
N LEU A 189 8.92 7.26 -12.68
CA LEU A 189 8.78 5.99 -13.40
C LEU A 189 8.45 4.83 -12.45
N ILE A 190 9.09 4.77 -11.27
CA ILE A 190 8.76 3.76 -10.25
C ILE A 190 7.32 3.92 -9.78
N GLU A 191 6.90 5.15 -9.45
CA GLU A 191 5.54 5.44 -9.03
C GLU A 191 4.53 5.06 -10.11
N PHE A 192 4.76 5.46 -11.36
CA PHE A 192 3.89 5.14 -12.49
C PHE A 192 3.74 3.63 -12.70
N SER A 193 4.85 2.87 -12.67
CA SER A 193 4.80 1.41 -12.74
C SER A 193 4.02 0.80 -11.58
N CYS A 194 4.21 1.31 -10.36
CA CYS A 194 3.46 0.85 -9.18
C CYS A 194 1.97 1.17 -9.29
N VAL A 195 1.59 2.37 -9.74
CA VAL A 195 0.17 2.73 -9.95
C VAL A 195 -0.46 1.81 -10.99
N ALA A 196 0.19 1.59 -12.12
CA ALA A 196 -0.33 0.72 -13.17
C ALA A 196 -0.58 -0.72 -12.66
N LEU A 197 0.41 -1.29 -11.96
CA LEU A 197 0.28 -2.64 -11.38
C LEU A 197 -0.77 -2.69 -10.27
N TYR A 198 -0.80 -1.68 -9.40
CA TYR A 198 -1.79 -1.57 -8.33
C TYR A 198 -3.22 -1.50 -8.90
N THR A 199 -3.44 -0.68 -9.92
CA THR A 199 -4.75 -0.59 -10.60
C THR A 199 -5.16 -1.90 -11.23
N MET A 200 -4.24 -2.63 -11.88
CA MET A 200 -4.53 -3.98 -12.39
C MET A 200 -4.98 -4.92 -11.27
N CYS A 201 -4.27 -4.91 -10.13
CA CYS A 201 -4.65 -5.71 -8.96
C CYS A 201 -6.01 -5.30 -8.40
N VAL A 202 -6.33 -4.01 -8.30
CA VAL A 202 -7.62 -3.51 -7.81
C VAL A 202 -8.77 -3.91 -8.74
N ILE A 203 -8.59 -3.79 -10.06
CA ILE A 203 -9.59 -4.17 -11.07
C ILE A 203 -9.88 -5.67 -11.02
N VAL A 204 -8.90 -6.50 -10.65
CA VAL A 204 -9.11 -7.94 -10.45
C VAL A 204 -9.72 -8.22 -9.07
N TYR A 205 -9.21 -7.58 -8.02
CA TYR A 205 -9.60 -7.85 -6.64
C TYR A 205 -11.04 -7.47 -6.34
N LEU A 206 -11.48 -6.26 -6.72
CA LEU A 206 -12.80 -5.76 -6.33
C LEU A 206 -13.96 -6.56 -6.95
N PRO A 207 -13.98 -6.89 -8.26
CA PRO A 207 -15.04 -7.72 -8.81
C PRO A 207 -15.09 -9.10 -8.19
N VAL A 208 -13.93 -9.72 -7.91
CA VAL A 208 -13.89 -11.03 -7.25
C VAL A 208 -14.35 -10.95 -5.79
N LEU A 209 -14.13 -9.81 -5.12
CA LEU A 209 -14.62 -9.58 -3.76
C LEU A 209 -16.15 -9.45 -3.70
N TYR A 210 -16.77 -8.75 -4.67
CA TYR A 210 -18.20 -8.45 -4.65
C TYR A 210 -19.08 -9.45 -5.44
N ASN A 211 -18.55 -10.02 -6.53
CA ASN A 211 -19.29 -10.91 -7.43
C ASN A 211 -18.80 -12.37 -7.35
N GLY A 212 -17.88 -12.69 -6.44
CA GLY A 212 -17.47 -14.07 -6.20
C GLY A 212 -18.66 -14.90 -5.70
N SER A 213 -18.74 -16.16 -6.12
CA SER A 213 -19.64 -17.13 -5.49
C SER A 213 -19.37 -17.14 -3.98
N GLU A 214 -20.43 -17.09 -3.17
CA GLU A 214 -20.27 -17.32 -1.74
C GLU A 214 -19.74 -18.75 -1.56
N ALA A 215 -18.48 -18.84 -1.13
CA ALA A 215 -17.88 -20.11 -0.78
C ALA A 215 -18.74 -20.78 0.30
N PRO A 216 -19.01 -22.09 0.22
CA PRO A 216 -19.73 -22.74 1.30
C PRO A 216 -18.91 -22.72 2.60
N HIS A 217 -19.61 -22.64 3.72
CA HIS A 217 -19.00 -22.89 5.02
C HIS A 217 -18.78 -24.39 5.21
N LEU A 218 -17.66 -24.73 5.83
CA LEU A 218 -17.36 -26.12 6.19
C LEU A 218 -18.29 -26.57 7.32
N THR A 219 -18.91 -27.74 7.20
CA THR A 219 -19.73 -28.30 8.29
C THR A 219 -18.87 -28.73 9.47
N ILE A 220 -19.44 -28.79 10.67
CA ILE A 220 -18.76 -29.28 11.88
C ILE A 220 -18.24 -30.71 11.64
N ALA A 221 -19.04 -31.57 10.99
CA ALA A 221 -18.64 -32.93 10.66
C ALA A 221 -17.42 -32.97 9.71
N GLN A 222 -17.41 -32.16 8.65
CA GLN A 222 -16.27 -32.03 7.75
C GLN A 222 -15.03 -31.47 8.47
N CYS A 223 -15.21 -30.49 9.37
CA CYS A 223 -14.12 -29.91 10.16
C CYS A 223 -13.42 -30.97 11.02
N ILE A 224 -14.21 -31.83 11.68
CA ILE A 224 -13.70 -32.94 12.49
C ILE A 224 -13.05 -34.00 11.60
N ALA A 225 -13.62 -34.29 10.43
CA ALA A 225 -13.04 -35.23 9.46
C ALA A 225 -11.67 -34.76 8.93
N LEU A 226 -11.46 -33.45 8.79
CA LEU A 226 -10.18 -32.83 8.47
C LEU A 226 -9.19 -32.83 9.66
N LYS A 227 -9.58 -33.36 10.82
CA LYS A 227 -8.76 -33.48 12.04
C LYS A 227 -8.27 -32.13 12.57
N LEU A 228 -9.05 -31.07 12.41
CA LEU A 228 -8.72 -29.72 12.90
C LEU A 228 -8.90 -29.53 14.42
N GLY A 229 -9.50 -30.53 15.08
CA GLY A 229 -9.73 -30.55 16.53
C GLY A 229 -11.20 -30.34 16.89
N GLU A 230 -11.72 -31.21 17.74
CA GLU A 230 -13.15 -31.24 18.07
C GLU A 230 -13.61 -29.95 18.76
N ASN A 231 -12.89 -29.49 19.80
CA ASN A 231 -13.18 -28.23 20.48
C ASN A 231 -13.06 -27.02 19.55
N TYR A 232 -12.11 -27.06 18.61
CA TYR A 232 -11.93 -26.00 17.63
C TYR A 232 -13.14 -25.90 16.70
N CYS A 233 -13.61 -27.03 16.17
CA CYS A 233 -14.75 -27.09 15.25
C CYS A 233 -16.10 -26.79 15.94
N THR A 234 -16.30 -27.31 17.16
CA THR A 234 -17.60 -27.27 17.87
C THR A 234 -17.77 -26.04 18.77
N SER A 235 -16.70 -25.34 19.12
CA SER A 235 -16.75 -24.16 19.99
C SER A 235 -16.09 -22.95 19.36
N THR A 236 -14.79 -23.01 19.07
CA THR A 236 -14.01 -21.84 18.62
C THR A 236 -14.49 -21.30 17.27
N MET A 237 -14.73 -22.19 16.32
CA MET A 237 -15.16 -21.86 14.96
C MET A 237 -16.64 -22.14 14.71
N LYS A 238 -17.44 -22.39 15.75
CA LYS A 238 -18.88 -22.63 15.57
C LYS A 238 -19.56 -21.38 14.99
N LEU A 239 -20.28 -21.55 13.88
CA LEU A 239 -21.17 -20.53 13.33
C LEU A 239 -22.60 -20.79 13.81
N ASP A 240 -23.09 -22.01 13.60
CA ASP A 240 -24.37 -22.53 14.07
C ASP A 240 -24.23 -24.02 14.47
N ASP A 241 -25.34 -24.76 14.61
CA ASP A 241 -25.32 -26.18 15.00
C ASP A 241 -24.86 -27.15 13.89
N VAL A 242 -24.66 -26.66 12.66
CA VAL A 242 -24.29 -27.47 11.49
C VAL A 242 -22.97 -26.99 10.87
N TYR A 243 -22.78 -25.69 10.77
CA TYR A 243 -21.70 -25.03 10.05
C TYR A 243 -20.68 -24.38 10.98
N THR A 244 -19.44 -24.32 10.49
CA THR A 244 -18.34 -23.56 11.08
C THR A 244 -18.15 -22.23 10.35
N LYS A 245 -17.41 -21.30 10.95
CA LYS A 245 -16.97 -20.04 10.32
C LYS A 245 -15.90 -20.25 9.25
N LEU A 246 -15.41 -21.49 9.08
CA LEU A 246 -14.38 -21.82 8.11
C LEU A 246 -14.99 -21.86 6.71
N TRP A 247 -14.35 -21.19 5.76
CA TRP A 247 -14.75 -21.24 4.35
C TRP A 247 -14.08 -22.42 3.66
N ASP A 248 -14.80 -23.05 2.74
CA ASP A 248 -14.27 -24.06 1.82
C ASP A 248 -14.19 -23.46 0.41
N TYR A 249 -12.97 -23.23 -0.07
CA TYR A 249 -12.72 -22.65 -1.38
C TYR A 249 -12.48 -23.70 -2.47
N GLU A 250 -12.56 -25.00 -2.19
CA GLU A 250 -12.17 -26.05 -3.16
C GLU A 250 -12.97 -26.00 -4.47
N LYS A 251 -14.27 -25.70 -4.38
CA LYS A 251 -15.17 -25.65 -5.54
C LYS A 251 -14.76 -24.59 -6.57
N ASP A 252 -14.30 -23.43 -6.10
CA ASP A 252 -13.94 -22.26 -6.92
C ASP A 252 -12.51 -21.78 -6.61
N ILE A 253 -11.59 -22.73 -6.38
CA ILE A 253 -10.25 -22.45 -5.86
C ILE A 253 -9.48 -21.43 -6.71
N ALA A 254 -9.63 -21.50 -8.04
CA ALA A 254 -8.96 -20.59 -8.96
C ALA A 254 -9.38 -19.13 -8.72
N VAL A 255 -10.67 -18.88 -8.47
CA VAL A 255 -11.20 -17.53 -8.22
C VAL A 255 -10.66 -16.97 -6.91
N HIS A 256 -10.71 -17.77 -5.84
CA HIS A 256 -10.22 -17.35 -4.53
C HIS A 256 -8.68 -17.21 -4.49
N GLN A 257 -7.95 -18.02 -5.26
CA GLN A 257 -6.50 -17.89 -5.41
C GLN A 257 -6.12 -16.61 -6.15
N VAL A 258 -6.84 -16.26 -7.22
CA VAL A 258 -6.66 -14.99 -7.94
C VAL A 258 -6.94 -13.80 -7.04
N ARG A 259 -8.00 -13.86 -6.20
CA ARG A 259 -8.28 -12.84 -5.18
C ARG A 259 -7.10 -12.62 -4.24
N ALA A 260 -6.56 -13.70 -3.68
CA ALA A 260 -5.45 -13.63 -2.74
C ALA A 260 -4.16 -13.11 -3.39
N LEU A 261 -3.90 -13.50 -4.64
CA LEU A 261 -2.78 -12.97 -5.45
C LEU A 261 -2.95 -11.47 -5.72
N ALA A 262 -4.14 -11.03 -6.11
CA ALA A 262 -4.43 -9.63 -6.37
C ALA A 262 -4.28 -8.78 -5.09
N GLN A 263 -4.73 -9.28 -3.94
CA GLN A 263 -4.54 -8.64 -2.64
C GLN A 263 -3.06 -8.47 -2.27
N LEU A 264 -2.25 -9.53 -2.43
CA LEU A 264 -0.80 -9.45 -2.23
C LEU A 264 -0.15 -8.46 -3.21
N GLY A 265 -0.61 -8.45 -4.46
CA GLY A 265 -0.18 -7.50 -5.48
C GLY A 265 -0.44 -6.05 -5.07
N CYS A 266 -1.65 -5.73 -4.60
CA CYS A 266 -1.99 -4.42 -4.05
C CYS A 266 -1.05 -4.01 -2.90
N MET A 267 -0.81 -4.93 -1.96
CA MET A 267 0.08 -4.67 -0.82
C MET A 267 1.52 -4.37 -1.26
N LEU A 268 2.11 -5.23 -2.09
CA LEU A 268 3.50 -5.09 -2.52
C LEU A 268 3.72 -3.85 -3.39
N THR A 269 2.76 -3.53 -4.26
CA THR A 269 2.82 -2.31 -5.10
C THR A 269 2.68 -1.06 -4.25
N LEU A 270 1.81 -1.03 -3.24
CA LEU A 270 1.70 0.08 -2.29
C LEU A 270 2.98 0.26 -1.47
N ILE A 271 3.56 -0.81 -0.93
CA ILE A 271 4.83 -0.78 -0.20
C ILE A 271 5.95 -0.20 -1.08
N ARG A 272 6.08 -0.70 -2.31
CA ARG A 272 7.08 -0.20 -3.27
C ARG A 272 6.81 1.26 -3.64
N TYR A 273 5.56 1.65 -3.75
CA TYR A 273 5.16 3.04 -4.00
C TYR A 273 5.60 3.94 -2.85
N SER A 274 5.34 3.58 -1.59
CA SER A 274 5.82 4.34 -0.43
C SER A 274 7.35 4.46 -0.40
N LEU A 275 8.07 3.39 -0.74
CA LEU A 275 9.54 3.39 -0.82
C LEU A 275 10.08 4.31 -1.92
N SER A 276 9.31 4.58 -2.98
CA SER A 276 9.71 5.52 -4.04
C SER A 276 9.94 6.94 -3.51
N PHE A 277 9.31 7.30 -2.37
CA PHE A 277 9.49 8.61 -1.74
C PHE A 277 10.93 8.81 -1.21
N ILE A 278 11.71 7.74 -1.07
CA ILE A 278 13.12 7.80 -0.67
C ILE A 278 14.02 8.21 -1.85
N ALA A 279 13.62 7.94 -3.09
CA ALA A 279 14.46 8.12 -4.28
C ALA A 279 14.95 9.57 -4.49
N TYR A 280 14.29 10.54 -3.87
CA TYR A 280 14.67 11.95 -3.89
C TYR A 280 15.83 12.32 -2.93
N LYS A 281 16.26 11.41 -2.05
CA LYS A 281 17.22 11.69 -0.96
C LYS A 281 18.68 11.49 -1.37
N THR A 282 18.96 10.77 -2.46
CA THR A 282 20.29 10.22 -2.72
C THR A 282 21.40 11.26 -2.90
N GLU A 283 21.09 12.56 -3.05
CA GLU A 283 22.10 13.60 -3.30
C GLU A 283 22.36 14.60 -2.16
N GLU A 284 21.59 14.57 -1.06
CA GLU A 284 21.88 15.44 0.10
C GLU A 284 23.14 14.97 0.88
N LYS A 285 23.59 13.72 0.65
CA LYS A 285 24.77 13.13 1.29
C LYS A 285 26.09 13.41 0.53
N THR A 286 26.04 13.77 -0.74
CA THR A 286 27.24 14.08 -1.55
C THR A 286 27.77 15.50 -1.34
N ILE A 287 27.12 16.31 -0.49
CA ILE A 287 27.50 17.69 -0.18
C ILE A 287 28.28 17.79 1.16
N LYS A 288 28.43 16.67 1.89
CA LYS A 288 29.15 16.63 3.19
C LYS A 288 30.37 15.70 3.21
N ALA A 289 30.93 15.36 2.05
CA ALA A 289 32.20 14.64 1.94
C ALA A 289 33.21 15.51 1.20
#